data_AF-A0A959EZ93-F1
#
_entry.id   AF-A0A959EZ93-F1
#
_cell.length_a   1.000
_cell.length_b   1.000
_cell.length_c   1.000
_cell.angle_alpha   90.00
_cell.angle_beta   90.00
_cell.angle_gamma   90.00
#
_symmetry.space_group_name_H-M   'P 1'
#
loop_
_entity.id
_entity.type
_entity.pdbx_description
1 polymer ?
#
loop_
_entity_poly.entity_id
_entity_poly.type
_entity_poly.pdbx_seq_one_letter_code
_entity_poly.pdbx_strand_id
1 'polypeptide(L)'
;MEKDRPQPSGPVAFSDTDPSARYDDVFYDFAPDRLRSVQREPHRFRFLAHNRLCLEIEIVAADLLRFRYAVDGLFQPDQSYAVDPAFQAS
;
A
#
# COMPACT_ATOMS: atom_id res chain seq x y z
N MET A 1 31.34 14.39 26.19
CA MET A 1 30.02 14.03 26.75
C MET A 1 28.99 14.92 26.06
N GLU A 2 28.44 14.44 24.95
CA GLU A 2 27.38 15.18 24.24
C GLU A 2 26.05 14.72 24.82
N LYS A 3 25.40 15.65 25.54
CA LYS A 3 24.15 15.46 26.27
C LYS A 3 22.99 15.18 25.33
N ASP A 4 22.12 14.26 25.77
CA ASP A 4 20.70 14.11 25.44
C ASP A 4 20.15 15.16 24.47
N ARG A 5 20.09 14.80 23.19
CA ARG A 5 19.09 15.42 22.31
C ARG A 5 17.77 14.75 22.65
N PRO A 6 16.70 15.50 22.95
CA PRO A 6 15.39 14.89 23.19
C PRO A 6 15.00 14.09 21.95
N GLN A 7 14.72 12.80 22.13
CA GLN A 7 14.18 11.97 21.06
C GLN A 7 12.83 12.55 20.62
N PRO A 8 12.57 12.69 19.31
CA PRO A 8 11.28 13.13 18.83
C PRO A 8 10.22 12.13 19.30
N SER A 9 9.28 12.60 20.12
CA SER A 9 8.20 11.78 20.70
C SER A 9 7.04 11.57 19.72
N GLY A 10 7.31 11.56 18.42
CA GLY A 10 6.31 11.51 17.36
C GLY A 10 6.80 10.70 16.16
N PRO A 11 5.92 10.41 15.19
CA PRO A 11 6.26 9.60 14.04
C PRO A 11 7.39 10.25 13.23
N VAL A 12 8.42 9.45 12.93
CA VAL A 12 9.57 9.86 12.12
C VAL A 12 9.58 9.06 10.83
N ALA A 13 9.78 9.73 9.69
CA ALA A 13 9.92 9.02 8.43
C ALA A 13 11.23 8.22 8.44
N PHE A 14 11.23 6.99 7.94
CA PHE A 14 12.45 6.17 7.93
C PHE A 14 13.65 6.85 7.27
N SER A 15 13.42 7.67 6.22
CA SER A 15 14.46 8.44 5.54
C SER A 15 15.23 9.40 6.45
N ASP A 16 14.61 9.80 7.56
CA ASP A 16 15.11 10.82 8.48
C ASP A 16 15.65 10.18 9.77
N THR A 17 15.75 8.85 9.81
CA THR A 17 16.26 8.10 10.97
C THR A 17 17.78 7.98 10.97
N ASP A 18 18.39 8.14 12.13
CA ASP A 18 19.77 7.75 12.40
C ASP A 18 19.79 6.28 12.91
N PRO A 19 20.52 5.36 12.26
CA PRO A 19 20.60 3.96 12.68
C PRO A 19 21.11 3.74 14.11
N SER A 20 21.81 4.73 14.68
CA SER A 20 22.33 4.68 16.05
C SER A 20 21.34 5.19 17.09
N ALA A 21 20.25 5.83 16.67
CA ALA A 21 19.21 6.36 17.54
C ALA A 21 18.01 5.41 17.63
N ARG A 22 17.26 5.52 18.74
CA ARG A 22 15.96 4.87 18.89
C ARG A 22 14.85 5.89 18.68
N TYR A 23 13.77 5.43 18.08
CA TYR A 23 12.58 6.20 17.78
C TYR A 23 11.38 5.38 18.23
N ASP A 24 10.36 6.03 18.79
CA ASP A 24 9.16 5.36 19.29
C ASP A 24 8.26 4.89 18.15
N ASP A 25 8.18 5.68 17.06
CA ASP A 25 7.35 5.40 15.90
C ASP A 25 8.07 5.80 14.61
N VAL A 26 8.27 4.82 13.72
CA VAL A 26 8.94 5.01 12.43
C VAL A 26 8.01 4.51 11.34
N PHE A 27 7.74 5.36 10.35
CA PHE A 27 6.88 5.03 9.23
C PHE A 27 7.61 5.05 7.89
N TYR A 28 7.00 4.40 6.90
CA TYR A 28 7.46 4.36 5.51
C TYR A 28 6.35 4.88 4.62
N ASP A 29 6.70 5.82 3.73
CA ASP A 29 5.81 6.26 2.67
C ASP A 29 6.03 5.39 1.43
N PHE A 30 4.96 4.73 0.99
CA PHE A 30 4.93 4.02 -0.27
C PHE A 30 4.02 4.77 -1.23
N ALA A 31 4.60 5.33 -2.28
CA ALA A 31 3.89 6.04 -3.33
C ALA A 31 4.28 5.46 -4.70
N PRO A 32 3.35 5.37 -5.67
CA PRO A 32 3.72 5.01 -7.03
C PRO A 32 4.58 6.11 -7.64
N ASP A 33 5.54 5.72 -8.48
CA ASP A 33 6.36 6.65 -9.25
C ASP A 33 5.75 6.94 -10.63
N ARG A 34 6.37 6.46 -11.71
CA ARG A 34 5.84 6.55 -13.06
C ARG A 34 5.08 5.27 -13.38
N LEU A 35 3.89 5.43 -13.96
CA LEU A 35 3.12 4.31 -14.45
C LEU A 35 3.89 3.58 -15.57
N ARG A 36 4.16 2.29 -15.35
CA ARG A 36 4.83 1.40 -16.29
C ARG A 36 3.83 0.73 -17.23
N SER A 37 2.70 0.27 -16.72
CA SER A 37 1.67 -0.38 -17.52
C SER A 37 0.28 -0.33 -16.88
N VAL A 38 -0.73 -0.50 -17.73
CA VAL A 38 -2.12 -0.69 -17.32
C VAL A 38 -2.63 -1.96 -17.97
N GLN A 39 -3.10 -2.91 -17.17
CA GLN A 39 -3.84 -4.09 -17.64
C GLN A 39 -5.33 -3.83 -17.42
N ARG A 40 -6.14 -4.14 -18.43
CA ARG A 40 -7.58 -3.94 -18.41
C ARG A 40 -8.26 -5.25 -18.70
N GLU A 41 -9.11 -5.65 -17.77
CA GLU A 41 -10.06 -6.76 -17.86
C GLU A 41 -11.47 -6.15 -17.70
N PRO A 42 -12.56 -6.84 -18.08
CA PRO A 42 -13.90 -6.26 -18.12
C PRO A 42 -14.35 -5.51 -16.85
N HIS A 43 -13.96 -6.02 -15.68
CA HIS A 43 -14.31 -5.44 -14.37
C HIS A 43 -13.07 -5.14 -13.52
N ARG A 44 -11.87 -5.14 -14.09
CA ARG A 44 -10.63 -5.00 -13.32
C ARG A 44 -9.59 -4.21 -14.07
N PHE A 45 -8.96 -3.29 -13.36
CA PHE A 45 -7.89 -2.43 -13.84
C PHE A 45 -6.70 -2.62 -12.93
N ARG A 46 -5.55 -2.95 -13.52
CA ARG A 46 -4.30 -3.08 -12.77
C ARG A 46 -3.29 -2.08 -13.28
N PHE A 47 -2.82 -1.22 -12.39
CA PHE A 47 -1.83 -0.18 -12.64
C PHE A 47 -0.51 -0.62 -12.00
N LEU A 48 0.53 -0.79 -12.81
CA LEU A 48 1.86 -1.14 -12.34
C LEU A 48 2.78 0.06 -12.51
N ALA A 49 3.45 0.47 -11.44
CA ALA A 49 4.46 1.52 -11.44
C ALA A 49 5.87 0.94 -11.66
N HIS A 50 6.84 1.80 -11.99
CA HIS A 50 8.23 1.39 -12.21
C HIS A 50 8.91 0.93 -10.91
N ASN A 51 8.57 1.53 -9.77
CA ASN A 51 9.00 1.10 -8.45
C ASN A 51 8.32 -0.19 -7.94
N ARG A 52 7.65 -0.94 -8.85
CA ARG A 52 6.93 -2.20 -8.65
C ARG A 52 5.61 -2.09 -7.91
N LEU A 53 5.26 -0.92 -7.42
CA LEU A 53 4.00 -0.70 -6.76
C LEU A 53 2.84 -1.01 -7.71
N CYS A 54 1.83 -1.71 -7.21
CA CYS A 54 0.67 -2.12 -7.98
C CYS A 54 -0.63 -1.72 -7.29
N LEU A 55 -1.50 -1.07 -8.05
CA LEU A 55 -2.88 -0.78 -7.65
C LEU A 55 -3.81 -1.59 -8.53
N GLU A 56 -4.72 -2.33 -7.91
CA GLU A 56 -5.82 -3.01 -8.59
C GLU A 56 -7.15 -2.38 -8.17
N ILE A 57 -7.96 -2.05 -9.17
CA ILE A 57 -9.32 -1.55 -9.00
C ILE A 57 -10.25 -2.57 -9.65
N GLU A 58 -11.19 -3.08 -8.89
CA GLU A 58 -12.18 -4.04 -9.37
C GLU A 58 -13.59 -3.49 -9.14
N ILE A 59 -14.42 -3.59 -10.17
CA ILE A 59 -15.84 -3.29 -10.12
C ILE A 59 -16.53 -4.56 -9.63
N VAL A 60 -16.98 -4.55 -8.38
CA VAL A 60 -17.62 -5.69 -7.73
C VAL A 60 -19.13 -5.67 -7.97
N ALA A 61 -19.71 -4.48 -8.01
CA ALA A 61 -21.09 -4.20 -8.42
C ALA A 61 -21.19 -2.77 -8.97
N ALA A 62 -22.37 -2.36 -9.45
CA ALA A 62 -22.60 -1.02 -10.01
C ALA A 62 -22.23 0.14 -9.07
N ASP A 63 -22.34 -0.07 -7.76
CA ASP A 63 -22.06 0.90 -6.69
C ASP A 63 -20.92 0.47 -5.75
N LEU A 64 -20.22 -0.63 -6.07
CA LEU A 64 -19.18 -1.19 -5.22
C LEU A 64 -17.86 -1.38 -5.99
N LEU A 65 -16.83 -0.67 -5.54
CA LEU A 65 -15.46 -0.78 -6.04
C LEU A 65 -14.54 -1.34 -4.96
N ARG A 66 -13.67 -2.27 -5.36
CA ARG A 66 -12.60 -2.81 -4.52
C ARG A 66 -11.26 -2.27 -4.96
N PHE A 67 -10.50 -1.77 -4.00
CA PHE A 67 -9.13 -1.31 -4.20
C PHE A 67 -8.16 -2.23 -3.47
N ARG A 68 -7.11 -2.69 -4.15
CA ARG A 68 -6.01 -3.45 -3.55
C ARG A 68 -4.70 -2.78 -3.89
N TYR A 69 -3.84 -2.62 -2.88
CA TYR A 69 -2.56 -1.93 -3.00
C TYR A 69 -1.43 -2.86 -2.58
N ALA A 70 -0.47 -3.10 -3.47
CA ALA A 70 0.69 -3.96 -3.22
C ALA A 70 1.99 -3.20 -3.49
N VAL A 71 2.82 -3.06 -2.45
CA VAL A 71 4.08 -2.29 -2.50
C VAL A 71 5.14 -2.98 -3.36
N ASP A 72 5.12 -4.31 -3.43
CA ASP A 72 6.07 -5.15 -4.17
C ASP A 72 5.53 -5.66 -5.51
N GLY A 73 4.27 -5.31 -5.84
CA GLY A 73 3.56 -5.74 -7.04
C GLY A 73 2.90 -7.11 -6.93
N LEU A 74 2.93 -7.75 -5.75
CA LEU A 74 2.37 -9.08 -5.53
C LEU A 74 1.13 -8.99 -4.65
N PHE A 75 -0.01 -9.38 -5.22
CA PHE A 75 -1.23 -9.56 -4.45
C PHE A 75 -1.23 -10.95 -3.80
N GLN A 76 -1.18 -10.98 -2.47
CA GLN A 76 -1.42 -12.21 -1.72
C GLN A 76 -2.85 -12.73 -1.97
N PRO A 77 -3.14 -14.03 -1.76
CA PRO A 77 -4.49 -14.55 -1.82
C PRO A 77 -5.43 -13.71 -0.95
N ASP A 78 -6.59 -13.35 -1.49
CA ASP A 78 -7.59 -12.63 -0.74
C ASP A 78 -8.27 -13.58 0.25
N GLN A 79 -8.23 -13.25 1.54
CA GLN A 79 -8.83 -14.03 2.62
C GLN A 79 -9.85 -13.18 3.41
N SER A 80 -10.44 -12.17 2.78
CA SER A 80 -11.43 -11.35 3.47
C SER A 80 -12.69 -12.16 3.77
N TYR A 81 -12.94 -12.45 5.05
CA TYR A 81 -14.19 -13.03 5.55
C TYR A 81 -15.38 -12.05 5.49
N ALA A 82 -15.12 -10.78 5.15
CA ALA A 82 -16.14 -9.74 5.13
C ALA A 82 -17.00 -9.76 3.85
N VAL A 83 -16.52 -10.41 2.78
CA VAL A 83 -17.30 -10.62 1.55
C VAL A 83 -17.98 -11.96 1.68
N ASP A 84 -19.32 -11.97 1.67
CA ASP A 84 -20.10 -13.20 1.66
C ASP A 84 -19.64 -14.08 0.47
N PRO A 85 -19.21 -15.34 0.68
CA PRO A 85 -18.81 -16.23 -0.40
C PRO A 85 -19.91 -16.47 -1.45
N ALA A 86 -21.19 -16.26 -1.08
CA ALA A 86 -22.33 -16.35 -1.98
C ALA A 86 -22.55 -15.08 -2.82
N PHE A 87 -21.80 -14.01 -2.57
CA PHE A 87 -21.89 -12.79 -3.35
C PHE A 87 -21.50 -13.06 -4.81
N GLN A 88 -22.43 -12.84 -5.73
CA GLN A 88 -22.20 -12.90 -7.16
C GLN A 88 -22.13 -11.49 -7.71
N ALA A 89 -20.94 -11.09 -8.17
CA ALA A 89 -20.77 -9.88 -8.96
C ALA A 89 -21.66 -9.98 -10.21
N SER A 90 -22.51 -8.97 -10.40
CA SER A 90 -23.51 -8.88 -11.48
C SER A 90 -22.95 -8.30 -12.76
#